data_AF-A0AAN3A804-F1
#
_entry.id   AF-A0AAN3A804-F1
#
_cell.length_a   1.000
_cell.length_b   1.000
_cell.length_c   1.000
_cell.angle_alpha   90.00
_cell.angle_beta   90.00
_cell.angle_gamma   90.00
#
_symmetry.space_group_name_H-M   'P 1'
#
loop_
_entity.id
_entity.type
_entity.pdbx_description
1 polymer ?
#
loop_
_entity_poly.entity_id
_entity_poly.type
_entity_poly.pdbx_seq_one_letter_code
_entity_poly.pdbx_strand_id
1 'polypeptide(L)'
;MLRVDIDGKTDYTVNSAGRLFKTVVEGSTDDRLMSTRSGVESITVNDKKILSGMYNMQDGKSGGLETYNSTSSLEDAAEVFKFGADNTSVEWKLDIYNDKGDKTAIIGTSGREDSVFSDKQSELNVKGDKVIDMHSHPYNAQASDQDMKNLKIKTGAVYHRDSKVLFFYNSEDSRIGNNAYKIDTGKTLLDKLNDKFMK
;
A
#
# COMPACT_ATOMS: atom_id res chain seq x y z
N MET A 1 28.07 -4.89 -17.73
CA MET A 1 27.50 -4.02 -18.77
C MET A 1 26.74 -2.91 -18.04
N LEU A 2 27.17 -1.67 -18.14
CA LEU A 2 26.54 -0.51 -17.49
C LEU A 2 25.55 0.08 -18.51
N ARG A 3 24.24 -0.03 -18.26
CA ARG A 3 23.25 0.69 -19.08
C ARG A 3 23.02 2.05 -18.44
N VAL A 4 23.21 3.11 -19.22
CA VAL A 4 22.69 4.44 -18.88
C VAL A 4 21.18 4.37 -19.12
N ASP A 5 20.43 4.54 -18.05
CA ASP A 5 18.97 4.63 -18.05
C ASP A 5 18.57 5.95 -18.75
N ILE A 6 18.38 5.88 -20.07
CA ILE A 6 18.08 7.04 -20.93
C ILE A 6 16.59 7.41 -20.86
N ASP A 7 15.71 6.50 -20.39
CA ASP A 7 14.26 6.70 -20.31
C ASP A 7 13.69 6.80 -18.88
N GLY A 8 14.52 6.59 -17.85
CA GLY A 8 14.16 6.74 -16.44
C GLY A 8 13.28 5.61 -15.91
N LYS A 9 13.43 4.40 -16.47
CA LYS A 9 12.60 3.23 -16.15
C LYS A 9 13.36 2.28 -15.26
N THR A 10 12.71 1.74 -14.25
CA THR A 10 13.31 0.71 -13.41
C THR A 10 12.23 -0.26 -12.95
N ASP A 11 12.40 -1.55 -13.23
CA ASP A 11 11.54 -2.57 -12.65
C ASP A 11 12.01 -2.87 -11.22
N TYR A 12 11.07 -3.29 -10.38
CA TYR A 12 11.33 -3.59 -8.99
C TYR A 12 10.80 -4.97 -8.61
N THR A 13 11.56 -5.68 -7.78
CA THR A 13 11.11 -6.91 -7.13
C THR A 13 10.94 -6.63 -5.64
N VAL A 14 9.79 -7.01 -5.08
CA VAL A 14 9.53 -6.99 -3.63
C VAL A 14 9.84 -8.34 -3.00
N ASN A 15 10.58 -8.34 -1.89
CA ASN A 15 10.83 -9.55 -1.11
C ASN A 15 9.75 -9.78 -0.04
N SER A 16 9.85 -10.88 0.72
CA SER A 16 8.88 -11.22 1.76
C SER A 16 8.74 -10.17 2.87
N ALA A 17 9.79 -9.38 3.13
CA ALA A 17 9.79 -8.30 4.10
C ALA A 17 9.31 -6.96 3.52
N GLY A 18 8.84 -6.94 2.27
CA GLY A 18 8.35 -5.73 1.61
C GLY A 18 9.42 -4.77 1.11
N ARG A 19 10.70 -5.18 1.09
CA ARG A 19 11.81 -4.38 0.53
C ARG A 19 11.88 -4.55 -0.98
N LEU A 20 12.12 -3.44 -1.68
CA LEU A 20 12.29 -3.36 -3.12
C LEU A 20 13.76 -3.55 -3.53
N PHE A 21 13.96 -4.23 -4.66
CA PHE A 21 15.24 -4.40 -5.32
C PHE A 21 15.07 -4.04 -6.80
N LYS A 22 16.00 -3.25 -7.33
CA LYS A 22 16.03 -2.97 -8.77
C LYS A 22 16.22 -4.26 -9.55
N THR A 23 15.42 -4.43 -10.58
CA THR A 23 15.42 -5.59 -11.47
C THR A 23 15.43 -5.09 -12.91
N VAL A 24 16.03 -5.85 -13.81
CA VAL A 24 16.12 -5.50 -15.23
C VAL A 24 15.21 -6.45 -16.01
N VAL A 25 14.15 -5.93 -16.61
CA VAL A 25 13.32 -6.67 -17.57
C VAL A 25 13.50 -6.06 -18.97
N GLU A 26 13.91 -6.89 -19.93
CA GLU A 26 14.07 -6.43 -21.32
C GLU A 26 12.71 -6.11 -21.95
N GLY A 27 12.61 -4.95 -22.61
CA GLY A 27 11.43 -4.56 -23.38
C GLY A 27 10.26 -3.96 -22.59
N SER A 28 10.42 -3.66 -21.30
CA SER A 28 9.36 -3.00 -20.53
C SER A 28 9.17 -1.52 -20.93
N THR A 29 7.91 -1.07 -20.98
CA THR A 29 7.52 0.32 -21.27
C THR A 29 7.19 1.12 -20.02
N ASP A 30 6.80 0.43 -18.96
CA ASP A 30 6.29 0.93 -17.69
C ASP A 30 7.05 0.26 -16.54
N ASP A 31 6.99 0.83 -15.33
CA ASP A 31 7.63 0.20 -14.17
C ASP A 31 6.82 -1.04 -13.78
N ARG A 32 7.50 -2.17 -13.58
CA ARG A 32 6.86 -3.40 -13.07
C ARG A 32 7.20 -3.63 -11.61
N LEU A 33 6.21 -4.13 -10.86
CA LEU A 33 6.42 -4.69 -9.53
C LEU A 33 6.28 -6.21 -9.59
N MET A 34 7.37 -6.90 -9.29
CA MET A 34 7.49 -8.36 -9.24
C MET A 34 7.60 -8.84 -7.79
N SER A 35 7.40 -10.13 -7.56
CA SER A 35 7.64 -10.77 -6.26
C SER A 35 8.82 -11.73 -6.34
N THR A 36 9.56 -11.89 -5.24
CA THR A 36 10.52 -12.99 -5.10
C THR A 36 9.84 -14.35 -5.00
N ARG A 37 8.52 -14.41 -4.77
CA ARG A 37 7.74 -15.66 -4.76
C ARG A 37 7.60 -16.19 -6.18
N SER A 38 7.88 -17.47 -6.37
CA SER A 38 7.71 -18.13 -7.66
C SER A 38 6.23 -18.20 -8.07
N GLY A 39 5.98 -18.05 -9.38
CA GLY A 39 4.64 -18.19 -9.96
C GLY A 39 3.69 -17.00 -9.72
N VAL A 40 4.17 -15.89 -9.15
CA VAL A 40 3.39 -14.65 -9.02
C VAL A 40 3.57 -13.81 -10.27
N GLU A 41 2.46 -13.45 -10.93
CA GLU A 41 2.46 -12.53 -12.06
C GLU A 41 2.76 -11.09 -11.59
N SER A 42 3.63 -10.38 -12.29
CA SER A 42 3.95 -8.98 -11.98
C SER A 42 2.79 -8.04 -12.29
N ILE A 43 2.73 -6.91 -11.60
CA ILE A 43 1.84 -5.81 -11.98
C ILE A 43 2.60 -4.71 -12.74
N THR A 44 1.88 -3.99 -13.60
CA THR A 44 2.33 -2.74 -14.20
C THR A 44 1.95 -1.58 -13.30
N VAL A 45 2.88 -0.63 -13.12
CA VAL A 45 2.70 0.59 -12.34
C VAL A 45 2.99 1.79 -13.22
N ASN A 46 1.98 2.63 -13.45
CA ASN A 46 2.06 3.70 -14.45
C ASN A 46 2.74 4.96 -13.89
N ASP A 47 2.51 5.29 -12.62
CA ASP A 47 3.26 6.33 -11.93
C ASP A 47 4.70 5.89 -11.61
N LYS A 48 5.62 6.27 -12.50
CA LYS A 48 7.06 5.96 -12.42
C LYS A 48 7.76 6.49 -11.15
N LYS A 49 7.12 7.39 -10.41
CA LYS A 49 7.71 7.95 -9.17
C LYS A 49 7.40 7.13 -7.94
N ILE A 50 6.39 6.26 -7.96
CA ILE A 50 5.94 5.56 -6.76
C ILE A 50 6.99 4.56 -6.29
N LEU A 51 7.36 3.58 -7.12
CA LEU A 51 8.30 2.50 -6.77
C LEU A 51 9.73 3.03 -6.60
N SER A 52 10.15 3.97 -7.44
CA SER A 52 11.46 4.62 -7.32
C SER A 52 11.58 5.43 -6.03
N GLY A 53 10.55 6.16 -5.62
CA GLY A 53 10.54 6.86 -4.35
C GLY A 53 10.48 5.91 -3.15
N MET A 54 9.72 4.82 -3.23
CA MET A 54 9.72 3.76 -2.21
C MET A 54 11.11 3.14 -2.04
N TYR A 55 11.78 2.81 -3.16
CA TYR A 55 13.15 2.27 -3.18
C TYR A 55 14.17 3.24 -2.57
N ASN A 56 14.06 4.54 -2.86
CA ASN A 56 14.98 5.53 -2.27
C ASN A 56 14.71 5.74 -0.76
N MET A 57 13.45 5.64 -0.33
CA MET A 57 13.07 5.80 1.08
C MET A 57 13.65 4.68 1.97
N GLN A 58 13.55 3.43 1.52
CA GLN A 58 14.08 2.26 2.25
C GLN A 58 15.61 2.24 2.38
N ASP A 59 16.33 3.01 1.58
CA ASP A 59 17.79 3.05 1.63
C ASP A 59 18.29 4.19 2.56
N GLY A 60 17.40 5.12 2.96
CA GLY A 60 17.78 6.36 3.65
C GLY A 60 17.28 6.52 5.09
N LYS A 61 16.30 5.75 5.56
CA LYS A 61 15.65 5.95 6.89
C LYS A 61 15.23 4.65 7.58
N SER A 62 15.00 4.72 8.90
CA SER A 62 14.47 3.65 9.76
C SER A 62 15.27 2.33 9.74
N GLY A 63 16.61 2.40 9.60
CA GLY A 63 17.47 1.21 9.45
C GLY A 63 17.19 0.40 8.17
N GLY A 64 16.46 1.00 7.22
CA GLY A 64 16.04 0.43 5.95
C GLY A 64 14.88 -0.56 6.01
N LEU A 65 14.08 -0.50 7.08
CA LEU A 65 12.90 -1.36 7.27
C LEU A 65 11.64 -0.80 6.60
N GLU A 66 11.40 0.51 6.74
CA GLU A 66 10.20 1.12 6.18
C GLU A 66 10.39 1.44 4.69
N THR A 67 9.41 1.05 3.88
CA THR A 67 9.41 1.26 2.43
C THR A 67 8.09 1.89 2.05
N TYR A 68 8.07 3.19 1.71
CA TYR A 68 6.83 3.92 1.43
C TYR A 68 7.08 5.15 0.55
N ASN A 69 6.01 5.61 -0.11
CA ASN A 69 5.99 6.86 -0.87
C ASN A 69 4.53 7.37 -1.02
N SER A 70 4.37 8.53 -1.66
CA SER A 70 3.07 9.08 -2.04
C SER A 70 2.88 9.15 -3.55
N THR A 71 1.62 9.12 -3.99
CA THR A 71 1.20 9.27 -5.39
C THR A 71 -0.20 9.87 -5.48
N SER A 72 -0.49 10.58 -6.58
CA SER A 72 -1.86 10.98 -6.94
C SER A 72 -2.63 9.91 -7.73
N SER A 73 -1.95 8.83 -8.17
CA SER A 73 -2.56 7.69 -8.86
C SER A 73 -3.14 6.72 -7.83
N LEU A 74 -4.44 6.83 -7.56
CA LEU A 74 -5.10 5.95 -6.58
C LEU A 74 -5.17 4.51 -7.07
N GLU A 75 -5.28 4.32 -8.39
CA GLU A 75 -5.24 3.03 -9.05
C GLU A 75 -3.90 2.33 -8.81
N ASP A 76 -2.77 3.00 -9.12
CA ASP A 76 -1.45 2.41 -8.89
C ASP A 76 -1.20 2.16 -7.39
N ALA A 77 -1.64 3.07 -6.52
CA ALA A 77 -1.52 2.87 -5.07
C ALA A 77 -2.29 1.64 -4.56
N ALA A 78 -3.50 1.43 -5.05
CA ALA A 78 -4.32 0.27 -4.68
C ALA A 78 -3.77 -1.05 -5.25
N GLU A 79 -3.26 -1.04 -6.49
CA GLU A 79 -2.60 -2.21 -7.08
C GLU A 79 -1.29 -2.55 -6.35
N VAL A 80 -0.45 -1.56 -6.04
CA VAL A 80 0.78 -1.77 -5.24
C VAL A 80 0.45 -2.28 -3.84
N PHE A 81 -0.57 -1.70 -3.17
CA PHE A 81 -1.04 -2.21 -1.87
C PHE A 81 -1.45 -3.67 -1.95
N LYS A 82 -2.33 -4.00 -2.90
CA LYS A 82 -2.88 -5.35 -3.02
C LYS A 82 -1.79 -6.35 -3.36
N PHE A 83 -0.91 -6.01 -4.28
CA PHE A 83 0.23 -6.83 -4.65
C PHE A 83 1.17 -7.05 -3.47
N GLY A 84 1.53 -5.99 -2.75
CA GLY A 84 2.39 -6.05 -1.57
C GLY A 84 1.78 -6.92 -0.47
N ALA A 85 0.52 -6.65 -0.09
CA ALA A 85 -0.18 -7.41 0.94
C ALA A 85 -0.29 -8.90 0.61
N ASP A 86 -0.61 -9.26 -0.63
CA ASP A 86 -0.78 -10.66 -1.03
C ASP A 86 0.54 -11.44 -1.15
N ASN A 87 1.63 -10.75 -1.46
CA ASN A 87 2.89 -11.38 -1.85
C ASN A 87 4.04 -11.20 -0.86
N THR A 88 3.77 -10.64 0.32
CA THR A 88 4.73 -10.46 1.41
C THR A 88 4.18 -11.02 2.72
N SER A 89 5.04 -11.15 3.74
CA SER A 89 4.61 -11.59 5.08
C SER A 89 4.22 -10.43 6.00
N VAL A 90 4.49 -9.20 5.57
CA VAL A 90 4.39 -7.97 6.37
C VAL A 90 3.07 -7.24 6.14
N GLU A 91 2.70 -6.36 7.07
CA GLU A 91 1.55 -5.48 6.92
C GLU A 91 1.86 -4.35 5.94
N TRP A 92 0.90 -4.04 5.07
CA TRP A 92 0.92 -2.89 4.18
C TRP A 92 -0.09 -1.85 4.64
N LYS A 93 0.19 -0.58 4.38
CA LYS A 93 -0.67 0.56 4.73
C LYS A 93 -0.97 1.40 3.49
N LEU A 94 -2.24 1.77 3.31
CA LEU A 94 -2.72 2.69 2.29
C LEU A 94 -3.54 3.80 2.97
N ASP A 95 -2.99 5.00 3.08
CA ASP A 95 -3.74 6.17 3.51
C ASP A 95 -4.11 7.02 2.29
N ILE A 96 -5.29 7.63 2.28
CA ILE A 96 -5.67 8.61 1.26
C ILE A 96 -6.05 9.93 1.93
N TYR A 97 -5.52 11.01 1.39
CA TYR A 97 -5.74 12.39 1.82
C TYR A 97 -6.47 13.16 0.73
N ASN A 98 -7.33 14.09 1.12
CA ASN A 98 -8.12 14.93 0.21
C ASN A 98 -7.84 16.41 0.49
N ASP A 99 -7.15 17.08 -0.44
CA ASP A 99 -6.96 18.53 -0.43
C ASP A 99 -7.93 19.16 -1.43
N LYS A 100 -9.12 19.53 -0.95
CA LYS A 100 -10.14 20.26 -1.73
C LYS A 100 -10.55 19.58 -3.04
N GLY A 101 -10.54 18.26 -3.08
CA GLY A 101 -10.88 17.44 -4.25
C GLY A 101 -9.70 16.65 -4.80
N ASP A 102 -8.49 17.19 -4.65
CA ASP A 102 -7.25 16.54 -5.08
C ASP A 102 -6.84 15.47 -4.08
N LYS A 103 -6.75 14.22 -4.55
CA LYS A 103 -6.47 13.07 -3.69
C LYS A 103 -5.03 12.62 -3.83
N THR A 104 -4.39 12.32 -2.71
CA THR A 104 -3.04 11.76 -2.67
C THR A 104 -3.03 10.55 -1.75
N ALA A 105 -2.52 9.43 -2.24
CA ALA A 105 -2.30 8.23 -1.46
C ALA A 105 -0.90 8.23 -0.86
N ILE A 106 -0.75 7.66 0.33
CA ILE A 106 0.52 7.21 0.89
C ILE A 106 0.45 5.69 1.02
N ILE A 107 1.40 4.99 0.42
CA ILE A 107 1.44 3.54 0.35
C ILE A 107 2.81 3.00 0.74
N GLY A 108 2.82 1.91 1.50
CA GLY A 108 4.02 1.14 1.77
C GLY A 108 3.88 0.14 2.90
N THR A 109 5.00 -0.19 3.53
CA THR A 109 5.07 -1.09 4.68
C THR A 109 6.13 -0.63 5.68
N SER A 110 6.00 -1.04 6.94
CA SER A 110 7.03 -0.91 7.96
C SER A 110 8.11 -2.01 7.88
N GLY A 111 7.87 -3.04 7.06
CA GLY A 111 8.66 -4.27 7.02
C GLY A 111 8.38 -5.24 8.18
N ARG A 112 7.24 -5.10 8.88
CA ARG A 112 6.85 -5.93 10.04
C ARG A 112 5.49 -6.59 9.83
N GLU A 113 5.31 -7.77 10.44
CA GLU A 113 4.08 -8.58 10.30
C GLU A 113 2.93 -8.14 11.21
N ASP A 114 3.22 -7.34 12.23
CA ASP A 114 2.31 -6.98 13.32
C ASP A 114 2.15 -5.46 13.49
N SER A 115 2.70 -4.67 12.56
CA SER A 115 2.63 -3.21 12.63
C SER A 115 2.82 -2.55 11.28
N VAL A 116 2.12 -1.44 11.09
CA VAL A 116 2.34 -0.49 9.99
C VAL A 116 3.11 0.74 10.47
N PHE A 117 3.66 1.51 9.52
CA PHE A 117 4.37 2.74 9.83
C PHE A 117 3.43 3.79 10.46
N SER A 118 3.99 4.68 11.28
CA SER A 118 3.27 5.85 11.78
C SER A 118 2.92 6.80 10.64
N ASP A 119 1.89 7.62 10.81
CA ASP A 119 1.48 8.61 9.81
C ASP A 119 2.66 9.40 9.18
N LYS A 120 2.76 9.33 7.85
CA LYS A 120 3.84 9.94 7.04
C LYS A 120 3.41 11.19 6.29
N GLN A 121 2.21 11.71 6.56
CA GLN A 121 1.65 12.87 5.85
C GLN A 121 2.60 14.07 5.83
N SER A 122 3.07 14.49 7.01
CA SER A 122 4.01 15.62 7.14
C SER A 122 5.35 15.34 6.48
N GLU A 123 5.86 14.11 6.59
CA GLU A 123 7.18 13.74 6.06
C GLU A 123 7.21 13.78 4.53
N LEU A 124 6.09 13.41 3.89
CA LEU A 124 5.93 13.43 2.44
C LEU A 124 5.33 14.74 1.92
N ASN A 125 5.08 15.72 2.79
CA ASN A 125 4.41 16.98 2.45
C ASN A 125 3.04 16.80 1.77
N VAL A 126 2.30 15.74 2.13
CA VAL A 126 0.96 15.48 1.61
C VAL A 126 -0.05 16.39 2.31
N LYS A 127 -0.90 17.05 1.53
CA LYS A 127 -1.88 18.03 2.03
C LYS A 127 -3.27 17.42 2.18
N GLY A 128 -4.14 18.15 2.86
CA GLY A 128 -5.55 17.81 3.01
C GLY A 128 -5.84 16.92 4.21
N ASP A 129 -7.11 16.57 4.35
CA ASP A 129 -7.60 15.73 5.44
C ASP A 129 -7.47 14.25 5.08
N LYS A 130 -7.08 13.40 6.04
CA LYS A 130 -7.13 11.95 5.86
C LYS A 130 -8.59 11.52 5.70
N VAL A 131 -8.90 10.88 4.58
CA VAL A 131 -10.24 10.35 4.27
C VAL A 131 -10.29 8.83 4.31
N ILE A 132 -9.14 8.16 4.14
CA ILE A 132 -9.01 6.70 4.28
C ILE A 132 -7.77 6.41 5.14
N ASP A 133 -7.96 5.54 6.13
CA ASP A 133 -6.91 4.95 6.97
C ASP A 133 -7.10 3.44 6.89
N MET A 134 -6.22 2.76 6.15
CA MET A 134 -6.32 1.32 5.99
C MET A 134 -4.98 0.60 5.96
N HIS A 135 -5.02 -0.64 6.40
CA HIS A 135 -3.87 -1.53 6.37
C HIS A 135 -4.30 -2.97 6.11
N SER A 136 -3.31 -3.84 5.89
CA SER A 136 -3.54 -5.27 5.73
C SER A 136 -3.18 -6.02 7.00
N HIS A 137 -3.98 -7.01 7.37
CA HIS A 137 -3.58 -8.03 8.32
C HIS A 137 -3.18 -9.32 7.59
N PRO A 138 -1.96 -9.82 7.80
CA PRO A 138 -1.53 -11.11 7.29
C PRO A 138 -2.42 -12.26 7.79
N TYR A 139 -2.75 -12.26 9.09
CA TYR A 139 -3.35 -13.44 9.77
C TYR A 139 -4.66 -13.16 10.53
N ASN A 140 -4.86 -11.93 11.01
CA ASN A 140 -5.97 -11.61 11.92
C ASN A 140 -7.16 -11.00 11.16
N ALA A 141 -8.34 -11.61 11.28
CA ALA A 141 -9.54 -11.17 10.58
C ALA A 141 -10.38 -10.11 11.36
N GLN A 142 -9.76 -9.38 12.27
CA GLN A 142 -10.35 -8.30 13.09
C GLN A 142 -9.29 -7.24 13.39
N ALA A 143 -9.71 -5.99 13.61
CA ALA A 143 -8.83 -4.93 14.09
C ALA A 143 -8.41 -5.21 15.55
N SER A 144 -7.16 -4.90 15.89
CA SER A 144 -6.67 -4.97 17.27
C SER A 144 -7.14 -3.76 18.09
N ASP A 145 -7.06 -3.86 19.43
CA ASP A 145 -7.28 -2.70 20.31
C ASP A 145 -6.36 -1.53 19.97
N GLN A 146 -5.15 -1.84 19.52
CA GLN A 146 -4.17 -0.83 19.14
C GLN A 146 -4.55 -0.14 17.82
N ASP A 147 -5.13 -0.87 16.86
CA ASP A 147 -5.67 -0.31 15.62
C ASP A 147 -6.84 0.65 15.92
N MET A 148 -7.77 0.20 16.76
CA MET A 148 -8.95 0.99 17.17
C MET A 148 -8.53 2.28 17.88
N LYS A 149 -7.52 2.21 18.76
CA LYS A 149 -6.98 3.35 19.50
C LYS A 149 -6.21 4.33 18.61
N ASN A 150 -5.50 3.84 17.59
CA ASN A 150 -4.66 4.65 16.72
C ASN A 150 -5.41 5.31 15.57
N LEU A 151 -6.61 4.84 15.26
CA LEU A 151 -7.43 5.30 14.14
C LEU A 151 -7.60 6.83 14.16
N LYS A 152 -7.27 7.48 13.03
CA LYS A 152 -7.30 8.95 12.91
C LYS A 152 -8.61 9.50 12.33
N ILE A 153 -9.49 8.62 11.88
CA ILE A 153 -10.76 8.94 11.24
C ILE A 153 -11.90 8.14 11.90
N LYS A 154 -13.17 8.42 11.55
CA LYS A 154 -14.31 7.76 12.20
C LYS A 154 -14.41 6.25 11.90
N THR A 155 -13.85 5.79 10.79
CA THR A 155 -13.94 4.41 10.35
C THR A 155 -12.68 4.06 9.58
N GLY A 156 -11.97 3.02 10.01
CA GLY A 156 -10.83 2.47 9.28
C GLY A 156 -11.22 1.27 8.44
N ALA A 157 -10.29 0.79 7.63
CA ALA A 157 -10.47 -0.45 6.87
C ALA A 157 -9.28 -1.38 7.07
N VAL A 158 -9.57 -2.68 7.10
CA VAL A 158 -8.53 -3.72 7.15
C VAL A 158 -8.76 -4.70 6.00
N TYR A 159 -7.71 -4.94 5.22
CA TYR A 159 -7.66 -6.03 4.26
C TYR A 159 -7.02 -7.27 4.90
N HIS A 160 -7.83 -8.28 5.19
CA HIS A 160 -7.32 -9.56 5.68
C HIS A 160 -6.83 -10.42 4.53
N ARG A 161 -5.50 -10.55 4.41
CA ARG A 161 -4.79 -11.20 3.30
C ARG A 161 -5.27 -12.62 3.05
N ASP A 162 -5.21 -13.48 4.07
CA ASP A 162 -5.44 -14.92 3.91
C ASP A 162 -6.86 -15.23 3.41
N SER A 163 -7.84 -14.45 3.87
CA SER A 163 -9.22 -14.60 3.41
C SER A 163 -9.58 -13.73 2.19
N LYS A 164 -8.69 -12.81 1.79
CA LYS A 164 -8.93 -11.77 0.79
C LYS A 164 -10.20 -10.95 1.05
N VAL A 165 -10.39 -10.54 2.30
CA VAL A 165 -11.59 -9.80 2.73
C VAL A 165 -11.21 -8.41 3.21
N LEU A 166 -11.83 -7.38 2.65
CA LEU A 166 -11.87 -6.04 3.21
C LEU A 166 -13.02 -5.97 4.22
N PHE A 167 -12.72 -5.51 5.44
CA PHE A 167 -13.73 -5.17 6.44
C PHE A 167 -13.42 -3.80 7.06
N PHE A 168 -14.36 -3.27 7.83
CA PHE A 168 -14.25 -1.94 8.44
C PHE A 168 -14.34 -2.05 9.95
N TYR A 169 -13.74 -1.08 10.62
CA TYR A 169 -13.70 -1.00 12.08
C TYR A 169 -13.79 0.46 12.53
N ASN A 170 -14.06 0.70 13.80
CA ASN A 170 -13.97 2.02 14.41
C ASN A 170 -13.33 1.91 15.81
N SER A 171 -13.37 2.98 16.61
CA SER A 171 -12.77 2.99 17.95
C SER A 171 -13.48 2.09 18.97
N GLU A 172 -14.66 1.56 18.65
CA GLU A 172 -15.54 0.81 19.56
C GLU A 172 -15.80 -0.63 19.08
N ASP A 173 -15.70 -0.87 17.77
CA ASP A 173 -15.99 -2.15 17.13
C ASP A 173 -14.82 -2.56 16.21
N SER A 174 -14.17 -3.66 16.57
CA SER A 174 -13.03 -4.23 15.85
C SER A 174 -13.40 -4.77 14.47
N ARG A 175 -14.70 -4.96 14.21
CA ARG A 175 -15.22 -5.39 12.92
C ARG A 175 -16.70 -5.05 12.80
N ILE A 176 -16.99 -3.88 12.24
CA ILE A 176 -18.34 -3.40 11.96
C ILE A 176 -19.08 -4.42 11.07
N GLY A 177 -20.15 -5.00 11.62
CA GLY A 177 -20.94 -6.05 10.98
C GLY A 177 -21.51 -5.69 9.60
N ASN A 178 -21.78 -6.72 8.79
CA ASN A 178 -22.45 -6.69 7.47
C ASN A 178 -21.71 -6.01 6.29
N ASN A 179 -20.48 -5.54 6.45
CA ASN A 179 -19.70 -4.90 5.38
C ASN A 179 -18.34 -5.58 5.15
N ALA A 180 -18.37 -6.87 4.81
CA ALA A 180 -17.18 -7.63 4.44
C ALA A 180 -17.20 -7.93 2.94
N TYR A 181 -16.15 -7.50 2.22
CA TYR A 181 -16.09 -7.60 0.77
C TYR A 181 -14.93 -8.48 0.34
N LYS A 182 -15.17 -9.42 -0.58
CA LYS A 182 -14.09 -10.16 -1.25
C LYS A 182 -13.37 -9.23 -2.21
N ILE A 183 -12.03 -9.23 -2.14
CA ILE A 183 -11.17 -8.36 -2.94
C ILE A 183 -10.22 -9.22 -3.77
N ASP A 184 -10.48 -9.27 -5.07
CA ASP A 184 -9.65 -10.03 -6.00
C ASP A 184 -8.51 -9.19 -6.59
N THR A 185 -8.79 -7.92 -6.91
CA THR A 185 -7.85 -6.98 -7.57
C THR A 185 -7.69 -5.66 -6.81
N GLY A 186 -6.65 -4.88 -7.12
CA GLY A 186 -6.51 -3.51 -6.60
C GLY A 186 -7.66 -2.62 -7.05
N LYS A 187 -8.17 -2.80 -8.27
CA LYS A 187 -9.40 -2.15 -8.72
C LYS A 187 -10.61 -2.42 -7.80
N THR A 188 -10.90 -3.67 -7.47
CA THR A 188 -12.04 -3.98 -6.58
C THR A 188 -11.83 -3.39 -5.18
N LEU A 189 -10.59 -3.34 -4.69
CA LEU A 189 -10.26 -2.66 -3.44
C LEU A 189 -10.62 -1.17 -3.51
N LEU A 190 -10.11 -0.46 -4.53
CA LEU A 190 -10.33 0.97 -4.70
C LEU A 190 -11.80 1.31 -4.88
N ASP A 191 -12.55 0.54 -5.68
CA ASP A 191 -13.98 0.73 -5.89
C ASP A 191 -14.74 0.65 -4.54
N LYS A 192 -14.40 -0.30 -3.67
CA LYS A 192 -15.04 -0.43 -2.34
C LYS A 192 -14.65 0.67 -1.35
N LEU A 193 -13.42 1.17 -1.42
CA LEU A 193 -13.00 2.31 -0.62
C LEU A 193 -13.72 3.59 -1.08
N ASN A 194 -13.85 3.80 -2.39
CA ASN A 194 -14.61 4.91 -2.97
C ASN A 194 -16.08 4.89 -2.49
N ASP A 195 -16.75 3.74 -2.64
CA ASP A 195 -18.14 3.55 -2.22
C ASP A 195 -18.36 3.87 -0.74
N LYS A 196 -17.37 3.57 0.12
CA LYS A 196 -17.48 3.74 1.57
C LYS A 196 -17.11 5.15 2.04
N PHE A 197 -16.07 5.74 1.48
CA PHE A 197 -15.40 6.91 2.06
C PHE A 197 -15.45 8.17 1.19
N MET A 198 -15.66 8.05 -0.12
CA MET A 198 -15.43 9.15 -1.07
C MET A 198 -16.72 9.67 -1.74
N LYS A 199 -17.85 9.60 -1.04
CA LYS A 199 -19.13 10.18 -1.48
C LYS A 199 -19.18 11.69 -1.34
#